data_AF-A0A4S9SLB4-F1
#
_entry.id   AF-A0A4S9SLB4-F1
#
_cell.length_a   1.000
_cell.length_b   1.000
_cell.length_c   1.000
_cell.angle_alpha   90.00
_cell.angle_beta   90.00
_cell.angle_gamma   90.00
#
_symmetry.space_group_name_H-M   'P 1'
#
loop_
_entity.id
_entity.type
_entity.pdbx_description
1 polymer ?
#
loop_
_entity_poly.entity_id
_entity_poly.type
_entity_poly.pdbx_seq_one_letter_code
_entity_poly.pdbx_strand_id
1 'polypeptide(L)'
;MLIILSNYVSLEELYINEWLEEEAFEQYEERCSRRSPGSPCFPKLRKLSMIPSSGLVASLLSSVTGNLVDLRLAVVHTDQQIVCPALSHLPGIVHLELEFSDDTVFSAADLDHLSKLSKLESLRLGCMDAAAGCYDWLTDQQFEQLIAKLPQLRHLVFPPVGKVLTFVAVESLARSCPLLEKCELLWEHDLSTWHASEAPLFPNLETLHLGQAKDHDDKEIWGFRHAEAGNYARLLRTLAPRLKDLCVRFNRRLSGGKSGPTKKALDVDIDEEIDPDLWEARMRRMRDRYARAR
;
A
#
# COMPACT_ATOMS: atom_id res chain seq x y z
N MET A 1 17.79 -18.09 13.08
CA MET A 1 17.65 -18.27 11.60
C MET A 1 18.22 -17.11 10.80
N LEU A 2 17.77 -15.87 10.98
CA LEU A 2 18.27 -14.67 10.27
C LEU A 2 19.81 -14.55 10.27
N ILE A 3 20.43 -14.80 11.41
CA ILE A 3 21.90 -14.81 11.58
C ILE A 3 22.61 -15.81 10.66
N ILE A 4 22.01 -16.97 10.44
CA ILE A 4 22.57 -18.02 9.57
C ILE A 4 22.43 -17.57 8.12
N LEU A 5 21.23 -17.13 7.74
CA LEU A 5 20.92 -16.68 6.39
C LEU A 5 21.75 -15.45 5.96
N SER A 6 22.08 -14.55 6.88
CA SER A 6 22.85 -13.33 6.57
C SER A 6 24.29 -13.56 6.12
N ASN A 7 24.81 -14.79 6.29
CA ASN A 7 26.13 -15.19 5.78
C ASN A 7 26.08 -15.87 4.41
N TYR A 8 24.89 -16.15 3.86
CA TYR A 8 24.76 -16.71 2.52
C TYR A 8 24.98 -15.63 1.47
N VAL A 9 26.21 -15.51 0.99
CA VAL A 9 26.64 -14.50 0.02
C VAL A 9 25.96 -14.61 -1.36
N SER A 10 25.37 -15.76 -1.66
CA SER A 10 24.63 -16.03 -2.90
C SER A 10 23.12 -15.85 -2.77
N LEU A 11 22.60 -15.49 -1.59
CA LEU A 11 21.17 -15.35 -1.39
C LEU A 11 20.66 -14.09 -2.11
N GLU A 12 19.79 -14.30 -3.10
CA GLU A 12 19.18 -13.21 -3.88
C GLU A 12 17.76 -12.88 -3.44
N GLU A 13 17.05 -13.86 -2.86
CA GLU A 13 15.67 -13.68 -2.42
C GLU A 13 15.49 -14.26 -1.02
N LEU A 14 14.81 -13.51 -0.15
CA LEU A 14 14.49 -13.93 1.21
C LEU A 14 13.04 -13.60 1.53
N TYR A 15 12.26 -14.63 1.84
CA TYR A 15 10.88 -14.52 2.27
C TYR A 15 10.73 -15.13 3.66
N ILE A 16 10.36 -14.32 4.64
CA ILE A 16 10.07 -14.73 6.02
C ILE A 16 8.65 -14.27 6.34
N ASN A 17 7.68 -15.09 5.98
CA ASN A 17 6.25 -14.80 6.20
C ASN A 17 5.77 -15.21 7.60
N GLU A 18 6.70 -15.54 8.49
CA GLU A 18 6.44 -15.85 9.89
C GLU A 18 6.93 -14.72 10.77
N TRP A 19 6.19 -14.48 11.85
CA TRP A 19 6.63 -13.59 12.91
C TRP A 19 7.84 -14.23 13.59
N LEU A 20 8.97 -13.52 13.60
CA LEU A 20 10.13 -13.95 14.35
C LEU A 20 10.01 -13.41 15.78
N GLU A 21 10.42 -14.22 16.74
CA GLU A 21 10.45 -13.82 18.15
C GLU A 21 11.43 -12.66 18.36
N GLU A 22 11.14 -11.80 19.34
CA GLU A 22 11.92 -10.60 19.64
C GLU A 22 13.39 -10.94 19.92
N GLU A 23 13.64 -12.06 20.60
CA GLU A 23 14.99 -12.56 20.89
C GLU A 23 15.77 -12.92 19.62
N ALA A 24 15.10 -13.47 18.60
CA ALA A 24 15.75 -13.80 17.33
C ALA A 24 16.21 -12.54 16.59
N PHE A 25 15.56 -11.42 16.87
CA PHE A 25 15.87 -10.14 16.31
C PHE A 25 16.93 -9.35 17.09
N GLU A 26 16.88 -9.36 18.43
CA GLU A 26 17.95 -8.80 19.28
C GLU A 26 19.30 -9.42 18.95
N GLN A 27 19.35 -10.75 18.79
CA GLN A 27 20.57 -11.45 18.40
C GLN A 27 21.05 -11.05 16.99
N TYR A 28 20.12 -10.75 16.08
CA TYR A 28 20.47 -10.27 14.74
C TYR A 28 21.09 -8.87 14.80
N GLU A 29 20.51 -7.97 15.59
CA GLU A 29 20.98 -6.60 15.76
C GLU A 29 22.33 -6.53 16.48
N GLU A 30 22.51 -7.30 17.56
CA GLU A 30 23.80 -7.43 18.25
C GLU A 30 24.89 -7.90 17.29
N ARG A 31 24.56 -8.86 16.41
CA ARG A 31 25.49 -9.35 15.40
C ARG A 31 25.80 -8.32 14.31
N CYS A 32 24.80 -7.58 13.84
CA CYS A 32 25.00 -6.52 12.86
C CYS A 32 25.90 -5.40 13.42
N SER A 33 25.67 -5.03 14.68
CA SER A 33 26.47 -4.02 15.41
C SER A 33 27.92 -4.44 15.60
N ARG A 34 28.20 -5.75 15.67
CA ARG A 34 29.56 -6.32 15.80
C ARG A 34 30.30 -6.48 14.47
N ARG A 35 29.64 -6.33 13.31
CA ARG A 35 30.31 -6.44 12.01
C ARG A 35 31.13 -5.17 11.72
N SER A 36 32.23 -5.36 10.99
CA SER A 36 33.04 -4.24 10.50
C SER A 36 32.19 -3.32 9.60
N PRO A 37 32.33 -1.98 9.73
CA PRO A 37 31.71 -1.03 8.83
C PRO A 37 32.02 -1.40 7.37
N GLY A 38 30.99 -1.56 6.53
CA GLY A 38 31.15 -1.88 5.11
C GLY A 38 31.06 -3.37 4.74
N SER A 39 30.76 -4.29 5.68
CA SER A 39 30.47 -5.71 5.37
C SER A 39 28.97 -5.99 5.39
N PRO A 40 28.26 -5.83 4.24
CA PRO A 40 26.81 -5.99 4.21
C PRO A 40 26.37 -7.42 4.53
N CYS A 41 25.25 -7.53 5.23
CA CYS A 41 24.45 -8.75 5.28
C CYS A 41 23.77 -8.92 3.93
N PHE A 42 23.72 -10.16 3.42
CA PHE A 42 23.06 -10.45 2.15
C PHE A 42 23.55 -9.60 0.95
N PRO A 43 24.84 -9.73 0.55
CA PRO A 43 25.44 -8.85 -0.45
C PRO A 43 24.74 -8.86 -1.82
N LYS A 44 24.09 -9.98 -2.17
CA LYS A 44 23.36 -10.18 -3.43
C LYS A 44 21.84 -10.10 -3.29
N LEU A 45 21.30 -9.70 -2.14
CA LEU A 45 19.86 -9.68 -1.95
C LEU A 45 19.21 -8.67 -2.89
N ARG A 46 18.21 -9.15 -3.62
CA ARG A 46 17.40 -8.38 -4.57
C ARG A 46 15.94 -8.31 -4.12
N LYS A 47 15.45 -9.33 -3.43
CA LYS A 47 14.08 -9.38 -2.92
C LYS A 47 14.05 -9.72 -1.44
N LEU A 48 13.31 -8.93 -0.67
CA LEU A 48 13.12 -9.14 0.75
C LEU A 48 11.64 -9.00 1.09
N SER A 49 11.06 -10.05 1.66
CA SER A 49 9.71 -10.03 2.23
C SER A 49 9.76 -10.50 3.67
N MET A 50 9.31 -9.70 4.63
CA MET A 50 9.30 -10.13 6.02
C MET A 50 8.30 -9.38 6.91
N ILE A 51 8.13 -9.92 8.13
CA ILE A 51 7.28 -9.35 9.18
C ILE A 51 8.15 -8.91 10.37
N PRO A 52 8.77 -7.71 10.36
CA PRO A 52 9.65 -7.26 11.44
C PRO A 52 8.91 -6.43 12.51
N SER A 53 9.52 -6.25 13.69
CA SER A 53 9.15 -5.15 14.58
C SER A 53 9.80 -3.84 14.11
N SER A 54 9.21 -2.69 14.45
CA SER A 54 9.67 -1.38 13.96
C SER A 54 11.12 -1.05 14.29
N GLY A 55 11.58 -1.37 15.51
CA GLY A 55 12.95 -1.08 15.97
C GLY A 55 14.04 -1.72 15.12
N LEU A 56 13.73 -2.82 14.41
CA LEU A 56 14.71 -3.60 13.66
C LEU A 56 14.82 -3.19 12.21
N VAL A 57 13.84 -2.46 11.70
CA VAL A 57 13.78 -2.09 10.28
C VAL A 57 15.02 -1.30 9.90
N ALA A 58 15.46 -0.37 10.73
CA ALA A 58 16.67 0.41 10.48
C ALA A 58 17.94 -0.48 10.43
N SER A 59 18.12 -1.35 11.42
CA SER A 59 19.27 -2.26 11.50
C SER A 59 19.28 -3.28 10.35
N LEU A 60 18.11 -3.78 9.96
CA LEU A 60 17.94 -4.65 8.81
C LEU A 60 18.24 -3.93 7.48
N LEU A 61 17.62 -2.78 7.23
CA LEU A 61 17.74 -2.07 5.96
C LEU A 61 19.13 -1.44 5.78
N SER A 62 19.81 -1.04 6.86
CA SER A 62 21.22 -0.61 6.81
C SER A 62 22.18 -1.75 6.53
N SER A 63 21.79 -2.99 6.84
CA SER A 63 22.64 -4.17 6.64
C SER A 63 22.56 -4.75 5.24
N VAL A 64 21.50 -4.49 4.47
CA VAL A 64 21.35 -4.94 3.09
C VAL A 64 22.06 -4.01 2.11
N THR A 65 22.43 -4.52 0.93
CA THR A 65 23.09 -3.72 -0.10
C THR A 65 22.09 -2.88 -0.91
N GLY A 66 22.60 -1.87 -1.62
CA GLY A 66 21.82 -1.11 -2.60
C GLY A 66 21.35 -1.91 -3.83
N ASN A 67 21.51 -3.24 -3.84
CA ASN A 67 21.03 -4.14 -4.89
C ASN A 67 19.55 -4.54 -4.69
N LEU A 68 18.94 -4.17 -3.56
CA LEU A 68 17.56 -4.49 -3.27
C LEU A 68 16.61 -3.79 -4.24
N VAL A 69 15.74 -4.57 -4.88
CA VAL A 69 14.80 -4.12 -5.93
C VAL A 69 13.35 -4.27 -5.46
N ASP A 70 13.02 -5.35 -4.75
CA ASP A 70 11.68 -5.64 -4.21
C ASP A 70 11.77 -5.73 -2.68
N LEU A 71 11.01 -4.89 -1.99
CA LEU A 71 10.94 -4.85 -0.53
C LEU A 71 9.48 -4.90 -0.08
N ARG A 72 9.15 -5.90 0.75
CA ARG A 72 7.83 -6.06 1.36
C ARG A 72 7.98 -6.22 2.86
N LEU A 73 7.44 -5.29 3.62
CA LEU A 73 7.51 -5.30 5.07
C LEU A 73 6.10 -5.22 5.65
N ALA A 74 5.75 -6.20 6.49
CA ALA A 74 4.57 -6.12 7.36
C ALA A 74 5.05 -5.82 8.79
N VAL A 75 5.12 -4.54 9.14
CA VAL A 75 5.75 -4.06 10.37
C VAL A 75 4.76 -4.13 11.53
N VAL A 76 5.19 -4.76 12.63
CA VAL A 76 4.41 -4.91 13.87
C VAL A 76 4.95 -3.98 14.95
N HIS A 77 4.08 -3.50 15.85
CA HIS A 77 4.42 -2.62 16.98
C HIS A 77 5.10 -1.34 16.49
N THR A 78 4.34 -0.48 15.83
CA THR A 78 4.91 0.46 14.87
C THR A 78 5.33 1.80 15.50
N ASP A 79 6.61 2.17 15.32
CA ASP A 79 7.05 3.56 15.23
C ASP A 79 7.45 3.88 13.78
N GLN A 80 6.60 4.61 13.08
CA GLN A 80 6.76 4.91 11.65
C GLN A 80 7.97 5.80 11.36
N GLN A 81 8.37 6.60 12.36
CA GLN A 81 9.50 7.52 12.27
C GLN A 81 10.84 6.78 12.11
N ILE A 82 10.86 5.46 12.29
CA ILE A 82 12.05 4.62 12.10
C ILE A 82 12.07 4.00 10.69
N VAL A 83 10.91 3.63 10.17
CA VAL A 83 10.79 2.84 8.94
C VAL A 83 11.10 3.66 7.70
N CYS A 84 10.42 4.81 7.52
CA CYS A 84 10.56 5.60 6.31
C CYS A 84 11.97 6.19 6.11
N PRO A 85 12.65 6.71 7.15
CA PRO A 85 14.03 7.17 7.01
C PRO A 85 14.99 6.07 6.55
N ALA A 86 14.83 4.84 7.06
CA ALA A 86 15.70 3.72 6.71
C ALA A 86 15.61 3.34 5.21
N LEU A 87 14.45 3.55 4.57
CA LEU A 87 14.26 3.30 3.14
C LEU A 87 15.09 4.23 2.25
N SER A 88 15.44 5.42 2.73
CA SER A 88 16.17 6.41 1.91
C SER A 88 17.58 5.96 1.51
N HIS A 89 18.13 4.94 2.19
CA HIS A 89 19.39 4.30 1.83
C HIS A 89 19.29 3.29 0.67
N LEU A 90 18.08 3.03 0.16
CA LEU A 90 17.80 2.04 -0.85
C LEU A 90 17.19 2.69 -2.12
N PRO A 91 17.92 3.61 -2.80
CA PRO A 91 17.40 4.33 -3.97
C PRO A 91 17.18 3.44 -5.20
N GLY A 92 17.60 2.17 -5.14
CA GLY A 92 17.43 1.17 -6.18
C GLY A 92 16.09 0.43 -6.15
N ILE A 93 15.26 0.64 -5.13
CA ILE A 93 13.97 -0.07 -4.98
C ILE A 93 13.03 0.33 -6.12
N VAL A 94 12.43 -0.70 -6.72
CA VAL A 94 11.43 -0.59 -7.81
C VAL A 94 10.05 -1.01 -7.30
N HIS A 95 9.98 -1.96 -6.37
CA HIS A 95 8.74 -2.42 -5.76
C HIS A 95 8.81 -2.30 -4.24
N LEU A 96 7.89 -1.52 -3.67
CA LEU A 96 7.78 -1.31 -2.24
C LEU A 96 6.36 -1.64 -1.76
N GLU A 97 6.28 -2.50 -0.75
CA GLU A 97 5.07 -2.81 -0.01
C GLU A 97 5.33 -2.60 1.50
N LEU A 98 4.56 -1.72 2.12
CA LEU A 98 4.59 -1.46 3.55
C LEU A 98 3.18 -1.67 4.12
N GLU A 99 3.05 -2.66 4.99
CA GLU A 99 1.86 -2.86 5.80
C GLU A 99 2.22 -2.64 7.27
N PHE A 100 1.38 -1.93 8.02
CA PHE A 100 1.59 -1.69 9.45
C PHE A 100 0.49 -2.32 10.30
N SER A 101 0.84 -2.82 11.49
CA SER A 101 -0.12 -3.45 12.41
C SER A 101 -1.12 -2.46 13.02
N ASP A 102 -0.71 -1.20 13.15
CA ASP A 102 -1.49 -0.15 13.81
C ASP A 102 -2.01 0.88 12.78
N ASP A 103 -2.90 1.76 13.25
CA ASP A 103 -3.39 2.90 12.48
C ASP A 103 -2.22 3.67 11.85
N THR A 104 -2.25 3.82 10.54
CA THR A 104 -1.11 4.33 9.77
C THR A 104 -1.30 5.82 9.45
N VAL A 105 -0.48 6.69 10.06
CA VAL A 105 -0.50 8.13 9.83
C VAL A 105 0.90 8.61 9.48
N PHE A 106 1.18 8.73 8.18
CA PHE A 106 2.48 9.22 7.73
C PHE A 106 2.63 10.72 8.00
N SER A 107 3.75 11.10 8.61
CA SER A 107 4.13 12.50 8.74
C SER A 107 4.65 13.05 7.41
N ALA A 108 4.75 14.38 7.30
CA ALA A 108 5.38 15.01 6.14
C ALA A 108 6.84 14.57 5.93
N ALA A 109 7.56 14.25 7.01
CA ALA A 109 8.93 13.73 6.92
C ALA A 109 8.95 12.32 6.30
N ASP A 110 8.00 11.46 6.69
CA ASP A 110 7.88 10.12 6.12
C ASP A 110 7.63 10.16 4.61
N LEU A 111 6.73 11.05 4.17
CA LEU A 111 6.45 11.27 2.75
C LEU A 111 7.68 11.81 1.99
N ASP A 112 8.48 12.69 2.59
CA ASP A 112 9.73 13.16 2.00
C ASP A 112 10.72 12.01 1.78
N HIS A 113 10.83 11.08 2.73
CA HIS A 113 11.67 9.88 2.57
C HIS A 113 11.18 8.96 1.45
N LEU A 114 9.87 8.70 1.36
CA LEU A 114 9.29 7.91 0.27
C LEU A 114 9.50 8.58 -1.09
N SER A 115 9.42 9.92 -1.15
CA SER A 115 9.62 10.69 -2.39
C SER A 115 11.02 10.55 -2.99
N LYS A 116 12.02 10.13 -2.20
CA LYS A 116 13.41 9.90 -2.67
C LYS A 116 13.54 8.63 -3.51
N LEU A 117 12.56 7.72 -3.44
CA LEU A 117 12.53 6.45 -4.17
C LEU A 117 12.04 6.63 -5.62
N SER A 118 12.72 7.49 -6.37
CA SER A 118 12.32 7.92 -7.73
C SER A 118 12.23 6.81 -8.79
N LYS A 119 12.73 5.60 -8.50
CA LYS A 119 12.66 4.42 -9.37
C LYS A 119 11.45 3.53 -9.10
N LEU A 120 10.59 3.89 -8.15
CA LEU A 120 9.41 3.09 -7.83
C LEU A 120 8.48 2.96 -9.03
N GLU A 121 8.24 1.71 -9.41
CA GLU A 121 7.19 1.32 -10.35
C GLU A 121 5.96 0.77 -9.60
N SER A 122 6.15 0.22 -8.39
CA SER A 122 5.06 -0.28 -7.55
C SER A 122 5.19 0.24 -6.13
N LEU A 123 4.17 0.95 -5.66
CA LEU A 123 4.05 1.39 -4.27
C LEU A 123 2.73 0.88 -3.67
N ARG A 124 2.83 0.07 -2.63
CA ARG A 124 1.70 -0.39 -1.82
C ARG A 124 1.89 0.04 -0.38
N LEU A 125 1.01 0.90 0.09
CA LEU A 125 0.93 1.33 1.49
C LEU A 125 -0.39 0.80 2.07
N GLY A 126 -0.32 0.17 3.24
CA GLY A 126 -1.48 -0.50 3.82
C GLY A 126 -1.43 -0.61 5.34
N CYS A 127 -2.57 -1.04 5.90
CA CYS A 127 -2.71 -1.41 7.29
C CYS A 127 -3.16 -2.87 7.35
N MET A 128 -2.58 -3.65 8.26
CA MET A 128 -2.90 -5.05 8.48
C MET A 128 -4.27 -5.21 9.14
N ASP A 129 -4.69 -4.22 9.94
CA ASP A 129 -6.02 -4.19 10.55
C ASP A 129 -7.02 -3.46 9.64
N ALA A 130 -7.95 -4.23 9.08
CA ALA A 130 -9.03 -3.69 8.26
C ALA A 130 -10.04 -2.84 9.06
N ALA A 131 -10.00 -2.89 10.41
CA ALA A 131 -10.81 -2.03 11.27
C ALA A 131 -10.19 -0.65 11.54
N ALA A 132 -8.97 -0.42 11.06
CA ALA A 132 -8.24 0.84 11.20
C ALA A 132 -9.08 2.05 10.76
N GLY A 133 -8.93 3.14 11.50
CA GLY A 133 -9.64 4.39 11.23
C GLY A 133 -9.19 5.04 9.93
N CYS A 134 -10.09 5.73 9.23
CA CYS A 134 -9.68 6.70 8.21
C CYS A 134 -9.34 8.02 8.92
N TYR A 135 -8.08 8.43 8.90
CA TYR A 135 -7.62 9.68 9.53
C TYR A 135 -7.31 10.73 8.47
N ASP A 136 -7.56 11.99 8.83
CA ASP A 136 -7.29 13.17 8.01
C ASP A 136 -5.80 13.56 8.08
N TRP A 137 -4.91 12.65 7.66
CA TRP A 137 -3.46 12.83 7.79
C TRP A 137 -2.76 13.36 6.53
N LEU A 138 -3.44 13.36 5.39
CA LEU A 138 -2.87 13.73 4.09
C LEU A 138 -3.77 14.71 3.37
N THR A 139 -3.19 15.85 2.98
CA THR A 139 -3.86 16.84 2.11
C THR A 139 -3.56 16.57 0.63
N ASP A 140 -4.40 17.09 -0.28
CA ASP A 140 -4.14 17.05 -1.73
C ASP A 140 -2.75 17.61 -2.09
N GLN A 141 -2.32 18.68 -1.43
CA GLN A 141 -1.01 19.29 -1.66
C GLN A 141 0.14 18.36 -1.26
N GLN A 142 0.03 17.71 -0.10
CA GLN A 142 1.06 16.76 0.36
C GLN A 142 1.10 15.53 -0.53
N PHE A 143 -0.06 15.05 -0.97
CA PHE A 143 -0.15 13.95 -1.92
C PHE A 143 0.54 14.33 -3.24
N GLU A 144 0.17 15.46 -3.85
CA GLU A 144 0.78 15.97 -5.09
C GLU A 144 2.30 16.09 -4.97
N GLN A 145 2.81 16.60 -3.84
CA GLN A 145 4.25 16.70 -3.59
C GLN A 145 4.95 15.34 -3.59
N LEU A 146 4.32 14.32 -3.01
CA LEU A 146 4.84 12.94 -3.01
C LEU A 146 4.88 12.37 -4.43
N ILE A 147 3.72 12.30 -5.09
CA ILE A 147 3.58 11.61 -6.39
C ILE A 147 4.34 12.31 -7.52
N ALA A 148 4.54 13.63 -7.45
CA ALA A 148 5.35 14.38 -8.40
C ALA A 148 6.82 13.90 -8.43
N LYS A 149 7.28 13.19 -7.40
CA LYS A 149 8.63 12.60 -7.31
C LYS A 149 8.68 11.13 -7.75
N LEU A 150 7.55 10.53 -8.08
CA LEU A 150 7.42 9.11 -8.41
C LEU A 150 6.86 8.92 -9.85
N PRO A 151 7.52 9.48 -10.89
CA PRO A 151 6.98 9.49 -12.25
C PRO A 151 6.96 8.12 -12.95
N GLN A 152 7.68 7.13 -12.39
CA GLN A 152 7.75 5.77 -12.92
C GLN A 152 6.64 4.86 -12.39
N LEU A 153 5.74 5.35 -11.53
CA LEU A 153 4.68 4.53 -10.95
C LEU A 153 3.77 3.92 -12.02
N ARG A 154 3.65 2.60 -11.95
CA ARG A 154 2.75 1.76 -12.73
C ARG A 154 1.66 1.19 -11.84
N HIS A 155 2.01 0.82 -10.60
CA HIS A 155 1.08 0.29 -9.62
C HIS A 155 1.08 1.15 -8.35
N LEU A 156 -0.10 1.61 -7.95
CA LEU A 156 -0.29 2.35 -6.72
C LEU A 156 -1.41 1.73 -5.90
N VAL A 157 -1.12 1.40 -4.64
CA VAL A 157 -2.14 1.13 -3.63
C VAL A 157 -1.91 2.06 -2.46
N PHE A 158 -2.91 2.88 -2.20
CA PHE A 158 -2.87 3.86 -1.15
C PHE A 158 -3.90 3.52 -0.07
N PRO A 159 -3.53 3.60 1.23
CA PRO A 159 -4.41 3.21 2.30
C PRO A 159 -5.61 4.17 2.37
N PRO A 160 -6.68 3.77 3.08
CA PRO A 160 -7.78 4.68 3.37
C PRO A 160 -7.27 5.94 4.08
N VAL A 161 -7.53 7.10 3.48
CA VAL A 161 -7.34 8.41 4.09
C VAL A 161 -8.72 8.97 4.41
N GLY A 162 -8.80 9.84 5.43
CA GLY A 162 -10.00 10.58 5.74
C GLY A 162 -10.42 11.55 4.61
N LYS A 163 -11.34 12.47 4.90
CA LYS A 163 -12.12 13.23 3.90
C LYS A 163 -11.38 14.42 3.29
N VAL A 164 -10.05 14.47 3.41
CA VAL A 164 -9.24 15.61 2.96
C VAL A 164 -8.81 15.46 1.51
N LEU A 165 -8.71 14.23 0.99
CA LEU A 165 -8.35 14.00 -0.39
C LEU A 165 -9.54 14.16 -1.32
N THR A 166 -9.35 14.91 -2.40
CA THR A 166 -10.38 15.24 -3.38
C THR A 166 -9.99 14.77 -4.78
N PHE A 167 -10.77 15.15 -5.79
CA PHE A 167 -10.42 14.92 -7.18
C PHE A 167 -9.10 15.61 -7.59
N VAL A 168 -8.66 16.66 -6.88
CA VAL A 168 -7.36 17.31 -7.11
C VAL A 168 -6.19 16.33 -6.91
N ALA A 169 -6.27 15.43 -5.92
CA ALA A 169 -5.29 14.34 -5.76
C ALA A 169 -5.31 13.37 -6.95
N VAL A 170 -6.49 13.06 -7.48
CA VAL A 170 -6.62 12.17 -8.65
C VAL A 170 -6.03 12.82 -9.91
N GLU A 171 -6.29 14.11 -10.13
CA GLU A 171 -5.74 14.86 -11.26
C GLU A 171 -4.23 15.02 -11.17
N SER A 172 -3.70 15.30 -9.97
CA SER A 172 -2.25 15.34 -9.77
C SER A 172 -1.61 13.97 -10.02
N LEU A 173 -2.24 12.86 -9.60
CA LEU A 173 -1.77 11.50 -9.89
C LEU A 173 -1.70 11.22 -11.39
N ALA A 174 -2.78 11.50 -12.10
CA ALA A 174 -2.85 11.36 -13.55
C ALA A 174 -1.73 12.14 -14.26
N ARG A 175 -1.50 13.38 -13.82
CA ARG A 175 -0.50 14.28 -14.40
C ARG A 175 0.94 13.82 -14.11
N SER A 176 1.21 13.38 -12.90
CA SER A 176 2.56 13.02 -12.45
C SER A 176 2.96 11.59 -12.80
N CYS A 177 2.00 10.66 -12.94
CA CYS A 177 2.23 9.24 -13.15
C CYS A 177 1.50 8.73 -14.41
N PRO A 178 1.91 9.13 -15.63
CA PRO A 178 1.22 8.77 -16.88
C PRO A 178 1.35 7.28 -17.27
N LEU A 179 2.25 6.54 -16.60
CA LEU A 179 2.49 5.12 -16.81
C LEU A 179 1.61 4.23 -15.92
N LEU A 180 0.69 4.81 -15.15
CA LEU A 180 -0.13 4.07 -14.20
C LEU A 180 -1.03 3.05 -14.92
N GLU A 181 -0.91 1.78 -14.51
CA GLU A 181 -1.61 0.60 -15.04
C GLU A 181 -2.60 0.05 -14.01
N LYS A 182 -2.27 0.11 -12.71
CA LYS A 182 -3.13 -0.34 -11.62
C LYS A 182 -3.16 0.68 -10.50
N CYS A 183 -4.36 1.01 -10.03
CA CYS A 183 -4.54 2.02 -8.99
C CYS A 183 -5.62 1.61 -8.01
N GLU A 184 -5.29 1.56 -6.72
CA GLU A 184 -6.24 1.38 -5.62
C GLU A 184 -6.23 2.61 -4.71
N LEU A 185 -7.25 3.48 -4.87
CA LEU A 185 -7.43 4.71 -4.11
C LEU A 185 -8.54 4.53 -3.08
N LEU A 186 -8.18 4.05 -1.89
CA LEU A 186 -9.14 3.52 -0.92
C LEU A 186 -9.85 4.58 -0.05
N TRP A 187 -9.69 5.87 -0.36
CA TRP A 187 -10.43 6.97 0.28
C TRP A 187 -11.82 7.20 -0.34
N GLU A 188 -12.55 8.20 0.16
CA GLU A 188 -13.89 8.56 -0.33
C GLU A 188 -13.81 9.46 -1.57
N HIS A 189 -14.51 9.11 -2.65
CA HIS A 189 -14.51 9.85 -3.92
C HIS A 189 -15.88 10.47 -4.21
N ASP A 190 -15.90 11.75 -4.55
CA ASP A 190 -17.06 12.40 -5.15
C ASP A 190 -16.95 12.34 -6.67
N LEU A 191 -17.65 11.38 -7.28
CA LEU A 191 -17.55 11.15 -8.72
C LEU A 191 -18.23 12.23 -9.55
N SER A 192 -19.09 13.05 -8.95
CA SER A 192 -19.71 14.17 -9.66
C SER A 192 -18.68 15.24 -10.08
N THR A 193 -17.56 15.31 -9.36
CA THR A 193 -16.46 16.24 -9.66
C THR A 193 -15.57 15.78 -10.82
N TRP A 194 -15.66 14.51 -11.24
CA TRP A 194 -14.78 13.92 -12.25
C TRP A 194 -15.12 14.34 -13.68
N HIS A 195 -16.28 14.97 -13.90
CA HIS A 195 -16.75 15.43 -15.21
C HIS A 195 -15.95 16.61 -15.81
N ALA A 196 -15.07 17.24 -15.02
CA ALA A 196 -14.38 18.47 -15.40
C ALA A 196 -13.20 18.30 -16.36
N SER A 197 -12.75 17.07 -16.65
CA SER A 197 -11.53 16.84 -17.43
C SER A 197 -11.80 16.65 -18.93
N GLU A 198 -11.09 17.42 -19.78
CA GLU A 198 -11.22 17.39 -21.25
C GLU A 198 -10.43 16.25 -21.93
N ALA A 199 -9.53 15.57 -21.21
CA ALA A 199 -8.64 14.55 -21.75
C ALA A 199 -8.70 13.24 -20.94
N PRO A 200 -8.26 12.10 -21.51
CA PRO A 200 -8.02 10.89 -20.74
C PRO A 200 -6.98 11.16 -19.65
N LEU A 201 -7.40 11.15 -18.39
CA LEU A 201 -6.51 11.30 -17.23
C LEU A 201 -5.52 10.14 -17.14
N PHE A 202 -5.97 8.92 -17.41
CA PHE A 202 -5.19 7.72 -17.21
C PHE A 202 -5.13 6.88 -18.50
N PRO A 203 -4.23 7.20 -19.44
CA PRO A 203 -4.21 6.57 -20.76
C PRO A 203 -3.85 5.07 -20.73
N ASN A 204 -3.12 4.63 -19.71
CA ASN A 204 -2.64 3.25 -19.58
C ASN A 204 -3.34 2.44 -18.48
N LEU A 205 -4.26 3.05 -17.74
CA LEU A 205 -4.85 2.40 -16.56
C LEU A 205 -5.78 1.28 -16.97
N GLU A 206 -5.49 0.10 -16.46
CA GLU A 206 -6.22 -1.14 -16.72
C GLU A 206 -7.08 -1.55 -15.51
N THR A 207 -6.62 -1.25 -14.29
CA THR A 207 -7.32 -1.58 -13.04
C THR A 207 -7.50 -0.34 -12.17
N LEU A 208 -8.75 -0.03 -11.79
CA LEU A 208 -9.08 1.04 -10.85
C LEU A 208 -9.94 0.50 -9.71
N HIS A 209 -9.40 0.54 -8.50
CA HIS A 209 -10.19 0.31 -7.29
C HIS A 209 -10.37 1.62 -6.53
N LEU A 210 -11.61 1.96 -6.24
CA LEU A 210 -11.96 3.10 -5.41
C LEU A 210 -12.42 2.61 -4.04
N GLY A 211 -12.25 3.45 -3.02
CA GLY A 211 -12.89 3.28 -1.72
C GLY A 211 -14.40 3.53 -1.83
N GLN A 212 -14.93 4.37 -0.94
CA GLN A 212 -16.33 4.79 -1.04
C GLN A 212 -16.50 5.77 -2.20
N ALA A 213 -17.66 5.75 -2.87
CA ALA A 213 -18.01 6.72 -3.91
C ALA A 213 -19.38 7.36 -3.59
N LYS A 214 -19.51 8.67 -3.78
CA LYS A 214 -20.75 9.44 -3.59
C LYS A 214 -21.17 10.15 -4.88
N ASP A 215 -22.48 10.40 -4.98
CA ASP A 215 -23.12 11.29 -5.97
C ASP A 215 -23.82 12.45 -5.25
N HIS A 216 -24.00 13.57 -5.97
CA HIS A 216 -24.34 14.93 -5.54
C HIS A 216 -25.63 15.06 -4.70
N ASP A 217 -26.48 14.03 -4.62
CA ASP A 217 -27.82 14.12 -4.01
C ASP A 217 -28.14 13.12 -2.89
N ASP A 218 -27.26 12.14 -2.61
CA ASP A 218 -27.57 11.17 -1.54
C ASP A 218 -26.95 11.59 -0.21
N LYS A 219 -27.82 12.04 0.71
CA LYS A 219 -27.53 12.11 2.16
C LYS A 219 -27.19 10.74 2.76
N GLU A 220 -27.37 9.68 1.98
CA GLU A 220 -27.01 8.33 2.35
C GLU A 220 -25.80 7.88 1.52
N ILE A 221 -24.81 7.32 2.19
CA ILE A 221 -23.61 6.74 1.57
C ILE A 221 -24.04 5.46 0.84
N TRP A 222 -24.53 5.57 -0.40
CA TRP A 222 -24.86 4.39 -1.21
C TRP A 222 -24.16 4.40 -2.56
N GLY A 223 -23.58 3.24 -2.86
CA GLY A 223 -23.05 2.93 -4.16
C GLY A 223 -24.08 3.14 -5.23
N PHE A 224 -23.60 3.66 -6.35
CA PHE A 224 -24.30 3.88 -7.61
C PHE A 224 -25.75 3.41 -7.59
N ARG A 225 -26.69 4.37 -7.52
CA ARG A 225 -28.03 4.05 -7.99
C ARG A 225 -27.86 3.44 -9.38
N HIS A 226 -28.43 2.25 -9.58
CA HIS A 226 -28.21 1.45 -10.78
C HIS A 226 -28.50 2.24 -12.09
N ALA A 227 -29.36 3.26 -11.98
CA ALA A 227 -29.69 4.20 -13.05
C ALA A 227 -28.52 5.13 -13.46
N GLU A 228 -27.65 5.53 -12.54
CA GLU A 228 -26.52 6.44 -12.78
C GLU A 228 -25.21 5.69 -13.04
N ALA A 229 -25.12 4.40 -12.67
CA ALA A 229 -23.95 3.55 -12.91
C ALA A 229 -23.47 3.57 -14.37
N GLY A 230 -24.41 3.61 -15.33
CA GLY A 230 -24.09 3.72 -16.75
C GLY A 230 -23.49 5.06 -17.17
N ASN A 231 -23.76 6.15 -16.45
CA ASN A 231 -23.15 7.46 -16.70
C ASN A 231 -21.71 7.47 -16.20
N TYR A 232 -21.47 6.94 -15.00
CA TYR A 232 -20.12 6.84 -14.45
C TYR A 232 -19.23 5.84 -15.20
N ALA A 233 -19.78 4.70 -15.63
CA ALA A 233 -19.04 3.78 -16.48
C ALA A 233 -18.59 4.44 -17.79
N ARG A 234 -19.43 5.29 -18.40
CA ARG A 234 -19.06 6.08 -19.59
C ARG A 234 -18.00 7.13 -19.27
N LEU A 235 -18.16 7.87 -18.17
CA LEU A 235 -17.17 8.84 -17.70
C LEU A 235 -15.80 8.17 -17.49
N LEU A 236 -15.77 7.06 -16.74
CA LEU A 236 -14.53 6.34 -16.44
C LEU A 236 -13.87 5.77 -17.71
N ARG A 237 -14.65 5.32 -18.70
CA ARG A 237 -14.10 4.92 -20.01
C ARG A 237 -13.50 6.10 -20.78
N THR A 238 -14.06 7.30 -20.66
CA THR A 238 -13.47 8.51 -21.25
C THR A 238 -12.16 8.89 -20.55
N LEU A 239 -12.13 8.82 -19.22
CA LEU A 239 -10.97 9.19 -18.41
C LEU A 239 -9.85 8.13 -18.45
N ALA A 240 -10.21 6.85 -18.57
CA ALA A 240 -9.33 5.69 -18.59
C ALA A 240 -9.76 4.72 -19.72
N PRO A 241 -9.37 4.97 -20.98
CA PRO A 241 -9.87 4.24 -22.14
C PRO A 241 -9.41 2.77 -22.20
N ARG A 242 -8.38 2.41 -21.42
CA ARG A 242 -7.87 1.03 -21.31
C ARG A 242 -8.39 0.30 -20.07
N LEU A 243 -9.32 0.88 -19.33
CA LEU A 243 -9.83 0.31 -18.09
C LEU A 243 -10.55 -1.01 -18.38
N LYS A 244 -10.03 -2.09 -17.80
CA LYS A 244 -10.57 -3.46 -17.89
C LYS A 244 -11.29 -3.85 -16.61
N ASP A 245 -10.74 -3.43 -15.47
CA ASP A 245 -11.23 -3.80 -14.15
C ASP A 245 -11.54 -2.54 -13.31
N LEU A 246 -12.73 -2.51 -12.73
CA LEU A 246 -13.23 -1.44 -11.88
C LEU A 246 -13.91 -2.04 -10.65
N CYS A 247 -13.40 -1.69 -9.48
CA CYS A 247 -13.99 -2.06 -8.20
C CYS A 247 -14.25 -0.81 -7.35
N VAL A 248 -15.38 -0.77 -6.64
CA VAL A 248 -15.66 0.26 -5.64
C VAL A 248 -15.95 -0.42 -4.32
N ARG A 249 -15.08 -0.20 -3.33
CA ARG A 249 -15.12 -0.91 -2.05
C ARG A 249 -16.11 -0.28 -1.08
N PHE A 250 -17.03 -1.11 -0.61
CA PHE A 250 -18.04 -0.71 0.38
C PHE A 250 -17.55 -0.96 1.81
N ASN A 251 -17.09 0.08 2.51
CA ASN A 251 -16.87 0.01 3.95
C ASN A 251 -18.19 0.17 4.69
N ARG A 252 -18.81 -0.96 5.03
CA ARG A 252 -20.01 -1.02 5.86
C ARG A 252 -19.66 -0.75 7.33
N ARG A 253 -19.73 0.50 7.78
CA ARG A 253 -19.96 0.77 9.21
C ARG A 253 -21.47 0.78 9.45
N LEU A 254 -22.05 -0.39 9.71
CA LEU A 254 -23.39 -0.44 10.29
C LEU A 254 -23.28 0.15 11.70
N SER A 255 -23.88 1.31 11.92
CA SER A 255 -24.23 1.80 13.24
C SER A 255 -25.19 0.81 13.90
N GLY A 256 -24.63 -0.12 14.67
CA GLY A 256 -25.38 -1.05 15.50
C GLY A 256 -26.03 -2.22 14.75
N GLY A 257 -25.57 -3.43 15.04
CA GLY A 257 -26.35 -4.65 14.80
C GLY A 257 -25.76 -5.65 13.80
N LYS A 258 -25.09 -6.65 14.36
CA LYS A 258 -24.84 -8.03 13.87
C LYS A 258 -24.25 -8.25 12.46
N SER A 259 -23.18 -9.02 12.49
CA SER A 259 -22.21 -9.38 11.46
C SER A 259 -22.75 -10.10 10.23
N GLY A 260 -22.14 -9.80 9.08
CA GLY A 260 -22.06 -10.66 7.90
C GLY A 260 -21.72 -9.88 6.62
N PRO A 261 -20.64 -10.22 5.89
CA PRO A 261 -20.41 -9.66 4.56
C PRO A 261 -21.53 -10.18 3.64
N THR A 262 -22.42 -9.29 3.23
CA THR A 262 -23.35 -9.60 2.15
C THR A 262 -22.66 -9.19 0.87
N LYS A 263 -21.92 -10.13 0.26
CA LYS A 263 -21.54 -10.03 -1.15
C LYS A 263 -22.85 -9.96 -1.94
N LYS A 264 -23.23 -8.79 -2.42
CA LYS A 264 -24.08 -8.70 -3.62
C LYS A 264 -23.12 -8.44 -4.77
N ALA A 265 -22.85 -9.52 -5.52
CA ALA A 265 -22.10 -9.46 -6.76
C ALA A 265 -22.84 -8.51 -7.72
N LEU A 266 -22.17 -7.45 -8.12
CA LEU A 266 -22.28 -6.98 -9.49
C LEU A 266 -21.30 -7.88 -10.25
N ASP A 267 -21.82 -8.81 -11.06
CA ASP A 267 -21.01 -9.72 -11.85
C ASP A 267 -20.09 -8.92 -12.78
N VAL A 268 -18.83 -8.82 -12.38
CA VAL A 268 -17.68 -8.63 -13.25
C VAL A 268 -16.72 -9.71 -12.77
N ASP A 269 -16.53 -10.74 -13.60
CA ASP A 269 -15.61 -11.84 -13.29
C ASP A 269 -14.20 -11.28 -13.08
N ILE A 270 -13.70 -11.50 -11.87
CA ILE A 270 -12.39 -11.12 -11.38
C ILE A 270 -11.61 -12.42 -11.25
N ASP A 271 -10.62 -12.64 -12.10
CA ASP A 271 -9.59 -13.63 -11.82
C ASP A 271 -8.20 -13.15 -12.29
N GLU A 272 -7.21 -13.58 -11.49
CA GLU A 272 -5.76 -13.39 -11.51
C GLU A 272 -5.21 -12.12 -10.80
N GLU A 273 -4.38 -12.18 -9.75
CA GLU A 273 -3.80 -13.29 -8.98
C GLU A 273 -3.11 -12.66 -7.73
N ILE A 274 -3.86 -12.47 -6.65
CA ILE A 274 -3.31 -12.77 -5.33
C ILE A 274 -4.08 -14.02 -4.97
N ASP A 275 -3.42 -15.17 -4.95
CA ASP A 275 -4.00 -16.44 -4.51
C ASP A 275 -4.96 -16.16 -3.33
N PRO A 276 -6.28 -16.25 -3.56
CA PRO A 276 -7.27 -15.89 -2.57
C PRO A 276 -7.12 -16.75 -1.31
N ASP A 277 -6.62 -17.97 -1.47
CA ASP A 277 -6.34 -18.88 -0.38
C ASP A 277 -5.10 -18.45 0.41
N LEU A 278 -4.08 -17.86 -0.22
CA LEU A 278 -2.92 -17.27 0.47
C LEU A 278 -3.29 -16.00 1.24
N TRP A 279 -4.07 -15.10 0.65
CA TRP A 279 -4.56 -13.90 1.34
C TRP A 279 -5.49 -14.27 2.49
N GLU A 280 -6.46 -15.16 2.25
CA GLU A 280 -7.37 -15.62 3.30
C GLU A 280 -6.63 -16.42 4.38
N ALA A 281 -5.66 -17.27 4.04
CA ALA A 281 -4.86 -17.98 5.03
C ALA A 281 -4.01 -17.01 5.87
N ARG A 282 -3.43 -15.97 5.26
CA ARG A 282 -2.69 -14.91 5.96
C ARG A 282 -3.60 -14.16 6.94
N MET A 283 -4.77 -13.71 6.48
CA MET A 283 -5.74 -12.97 7.30
C MET A 283 -6.43 -13.84 8.37
N ARG A 284 -6.66 -15.12 8.10
CA ARG A 284 -7.24 -16.09 9.06
C ARG A 284 -6.23 -16.39 10.17
N ARG A 285 -4.95 -16.62 9.83
CA ARG A 285 -3.86 -16.85 10.80
C ARG A 285 -3.57 -15.64 11.68
N MET A 286 -3.66 -14.42 11.14
CA MET A 286 -3.52 -13.20 11.94
C MET A 286 -4.67 -13.04 12.95
N ARG A 287 -5.93 -13.22 12.52
CA ARG A 287 -7.11 -13.15 13.40
C ARG A 287 -7.07 -14.19 14.53
N ASP A 288 -6.67 -15.42 14.22
CA ASP A 288 -6.57 -16.50 15.22
C ASP A 288 -5.44 -16.30 16.24
N ARG A 289 -4.48 -15.40 15.98
CA ARG A 289 -3.38 -15.07 16.90
C ARG A 289 -3.73 -13.92 17.85
N TYR A 290 -4.43 -12.89 17.38
CA TYR A 290 -4.96 -11.84 18.26
C TYR A 290 -5.97 -12.37 19.28
N ALA A 291 -6.73 -13.41 18.91
CA ALA A 291 -7.63 -14.10 19.83
C ALA A 291 -6.89 -14.89 20.93
N ARG A 292 -5.59 -15.18 20.77
CA ARG A 292 -4.75 -15.91 21.74
C ARG A 292 -3.83 -15.02 22.57
N ALA A 293 -3.68 -13.75 22.19
CA ALA A 293 -2.91 -12.73 22.91
C ALA A 293 -3.79 -11.86 23.84
N ARG A 294 -5.09 -12.17 23.96
CA ARG A 294 -6.02 -11.69 24.98
C ARG A 294 -6.28 -12.78 26.00
#